data_AF-A0A2V9VQ04-F1
#
_entry.id   AF-A0A2V9VQ04-F1
#
_cell.length_a   1.000
_cell.length_b   1.000
_cell.length_c   1.000
_cell.angle_alpha   90.00
_cell.angle_beta   90.00
_cell.angle_gamma   90.00
#
_symmetry.space_group_name_H-M   'P 1'
#
loop_
_entity.id
_entity.type
_entity.pdbx_description
1 polymer ?
#
loop_
_entity_poly.entity_id
_entity_poly.type
_entity_poly.pdbx_seq_one_letter_code
_entity_poly.pdbx_strand_id
1 'polypeptide(L)' 'MNSSPNIRILPDRAALFQAAADEFVRQANAAIASKGRFTVALAGGSTPKGLYSLLATKAALPW' A
#
# COMPACT_ATOMS: atom_id res chain seq x y z
N MET A 1 -12.42 -12.60 18.34
CA MET A 1 -12.68 -11.15 18.35
C MET A 1 -13.13 -10.76 16.95
N ASN A 2 -14.37 -10.33 16.77
CA ASN A 2 -14.83 -9.82 15.47
C ASN A 2 -14.35 -8.38 15.33
N SER A 3 -13.20 -8.18 14.69
CA SER A 3 -12.78 -6.84 14.29
C SER A 3 -13.67 -6.38 13.14
N SER A 4 -14.42 -5.30 13.35
CA SER A 4 -15.18 -4.66 12.27
C SER A 4 -14.23 -4.23 11.15
N PRO A 5 -14.60 -4.41 9.87
CA PRO A 5 -13.74 -4.00 8.76
C PRO A 5 -13.57 -2.49 8.74
N ASN A 6 -12.34 -2.01 8.49
CA ASN A 6 -12.10 -0.61 8.17
C ASN A 6 -12.39 -0.38 6.68
N ILE A 7 -13.50 0.28 6.38
CA ILE A 7 -13.94 0.54 4.99
C ILE A 7 -13.73 2.01 4.67
N ARG A 8 -13.00 2.29 3.58
CA ARG A 8 -12.75 3.64 3.06
C ARG A 8 -13.26 3.71 1.63
N ILE A 9 -14.20 4.64 1.37
CA ILE A 9 -14.73 4.93 0.04
C ILE A 9 -14.02 6.18 -0.47
N LEU A 10 -13.49 6.11 -1.69
CA LEU A 10 -12.73 7.19 -2.32
C LEU A 10 -13.41 7.61 -3.63
N PRO A 11 -13.28 8.89 -4.02
CA PRO A 11 -14.10 9.47 -5.09
C PRO A 11 -13.82 8.84 -6.47
N ASP A 12 -12.60 8.34 -6.69
CA ASP A 12 -12.21 7.74 -7.95
C ASP A 12 -11.03 6.75 -7.79
N ARG A 13 -10.63 6.14 -8.91
CA ARG A 13 -9.55 5.15 -8.99
C ARG A 13 -8.18 5.75 -8.67
N ALA A 14 -7.91 6.99 -9.09
CA ALA A 14 -6.62 7.63 -8.86
C ALA A 14 -6.44 7.93 -7.37
N ALA A 15 -7.46 8.50 -6.72
CA ALA A 15 -7.52 8.70 -5.28
C ALA A 15 -7.35 7.38 -4.52
N LEU A 16 -7.98 6.30 -5.00
CA LEU A 16 -7.81 4.95 -4.43
C LEU A 16 -6.37 4.46 -4.48
N PHE A 17 -5.72 4.54 -5.64
CA PHE A 17 -4.33 4.09 -5.77
C PHE A 17 -3.36 4.96 -4.98
N GLN A 18 -3.58 6.27 -4.92
CA GLN A 18 -2.75 7.17 -4.12
C GLN A 18 -2.87 6.84 -2.63
N ALA A 19 -4.09 6.70 -2.12
CA ALA A 19 -4.34 6.35 -0.74
C ALA A 19 -3.77 4.97 -0.35
N ALA A 20 -3.85 4.00 -1.26
CA ALA A 20 -3.27 2.68 -1.07
C ALA A 20 -1.73 2.71 -1.09
N ALA A 21 -1.12 3.50 -1.98
CA ALA A 21 0.33 3.69 -2.03
C ALA A 21 0.85 4.33 -0.75
N ASP A 22 0.16 5.36 -0.24
CA ASP A 22 0.57 6.03 0.99
C ASP A 22 0.42 5.11 2.21
N GLU A 23 -0.62 4.28 2.26
CA GLU A 23 -0.77 3.25 3.31
C GLU A 23 0.33 2.19 3.23
N PHE A 24 0.65 1.71 2.02
CA PHE A 24 1.72 0.75 1.83
C PHE A 24 3.06 1.29 2.32
N VAL A 25 3.41 2.54 1.97
CA VAL A 25 4.66 3.18 2.39
C VAL A 25 4.70 3.35 3.91
N ARG A 26 3.59 3.76 4.54
CA ARG A 26 3.50 3.84 6.00
C ARG A 26 3.78 2.50 6.67
N GLN A 27 3.12 1.44 6.22
CA GLN A 27 3.29 0.10 6.79
C GLN A 27 4.69 -0.46 6.55
N ALA A 28 5.25 -0.24 5.35
CA ALA A 28 6.60 -0.66 5.01
C ALA A 28 7.64 0.01 5.92
N ASN A 29 7.58 1.34 6.05
CA ASN A 29 8.51 2.09 6.90
C ASN A 29 8.39 1.69 8.38
N ALA A 30 7.17 1.50 8.89
CA ALA A 30 6.96 1.04 10.27
C ALA A 30 7.53 -0.38 10.50
N ALA A 31 7.33 -1.30 9.56
CA ALA A 31 7.85 -2.66 9.66
C ALA A 31 9.39 -2.70 9.53
N ILE A 32 9.96 -1.93 8.60
CA ILE A 32 11.42 -1.83 8.43
C ILE A 32 12.06 -1.22 9.68
N ALA A 33 11.51 -0.12 10.21
CA ALA A 33 12.05 0.51 11.42
C ALA A 33 12.01 -0.42 12.64
N SER A 34 10.99 -1.27 12.77
CA SER A 34 10.83 -2.17 13.91
C SER A 34 11.51 -3.53 13.76
N LYS A 35 11.66 -4.05 12.53
CA LYS A 35 12.07 -5.44 12.26
C LYS A 35 13.17 -5.57 11.21
N GLY A 36 13.65 -4.46 10.65
CA GLY A 36 14.65 -4.43 9.58
C GLY A 36 14.15 -4.89 8.21
N ARG A 37 12.87 -5.27 8.09
CA ARG A 37 12.28 -5.74 6.82
C ARG A 37 10.76 -5.57 6.79
N PHE A 38 10.23 -5.46 5.57
CA PHE A 38 8.80 -5.53 5.29
C PHE A 38 8.53 -6.68 4.31
N THR A 39 7.59 -7.56 4.64
CA THR A 39 7.18 -8.67 3.76
C THR A 39 5.71 -8.50 3.42
N VAL A 40 5.38 -8.59 2.13
CA VAL A 40 4.02 -8.41 1.61
C VAL A 40 3.73 -9.45 0.53
N ALA A 41 2.50 -9.96 0.50
CA ALA A 41 1.99 -10.77 -0.60
C ALA A 41 1.24 -9.86 -1.58
N LEU A 42 1.66 -9.85 -2.84
CA LEU A 42 1.06 -9.02 -3.87
C LEU A 42 -0.02 -9.77 -4.64
N ALA A 43 -1.13 -9.09 -4.94
CA ALA A 43 -2.18 -9.61 -5.80
C ALA A 43 -1.84 -9.44 -7.29
N GLY A 44 -2.35 -10.33 -8.14
CA GLY A 44 -2.28 -10.20 -9.60
C GLY A 44 -3.47 -9.44 -10.21
N GLY A 45 -3.50 -9.38 -11.55
CA GLY A 45 -4.62 -8.81 -12.31
C GLY A 45 -4.46 -7.33 -12.67
N SER A 46 -5.50 -6.75 -13.30
CA SER A 46 -5.48 -5.35 -13.76
C SER A 46 -5.77 -4.34 -12.63
N THR A 47 -6.55 -4.73 -11.64
CA THR A 47 -6.94 -3.86 -10.51
C THR A 47 -5.73 -3.28 -9.76
N PRO A 48 -4.71 -4.05 -9.33
CA PRO A 48 -3.60 -3.48 -8.57
C PRO A 48 -2.54 -2.78 -9.43
N LYS A 49 -2.61 -2.82 -10.77
CA LYS A 49 -1.57 -2.24 -11.65
C LYS A 49 -1.30 -0.77 -11.35
N GLY A 50 -2.35 0.03 -11.13
CA GLY A 50 -2.21 1.45 -10.83
C GLY A 50 -1.45 1.70 -9.53
N LEU A 51 -1.70 0.91 -8.49
CA LEU A 51 -0.94 0.95 -7.24
C LEU A 51 0.54 0.62 -7.48
N TYR A 52 0.83 -0.46 -8.20
CA TYR A 52 2.21 -0.89 -8.44
C TYR A 52 3.00 0.11 -9.26
N SER A 53 2.38 0.73 -10.26
CA SER A 53 3.00 1.84 -11.01
C SER A 53 3.37 3.01 -10.10
N LEU A 54 2.50 3.39 -9.15
CA LEU A 54 2.84 4.43 -8.17
C LEU A 54 3.99 3.99 -7.27
N LEU A 55 3.93 2.79 -6.69
CA LEU A 55 4.98 2.29 -5.78
C LEU A 55 6.37 2.21 -6.45
N ALA A 56 6.42 1.87 -7.74
CA ALA A 56 7.67 1.85 -8.51
C ALA A 56 8.33 3.24 -8.65
N THR A 57 7.60 4.33 -8.41
CA THR A 57 8.11 5.71 -8.49
C THR A 57 8.37 6.35 -7.13
N LYS A 58 8.02 5.69 -6.03
CA LYS A 58 8.14 6.25 -4.68
C LYS A 58 9.56 6.06 -4.14
N ALA A 59 10.36 7.13 -4.12
CA ALA A 59 11.68 7.16 -3.49
C ALA A 59 11.66 6.97 -1.96
N ALA A 60 10.48 6.98 -1.34
CA ALA A 60 10.30 6.81 0.10
C ALA A 60 10.46 5.37 0.59
N LEU A 61 10.66 4.39 -0.31
CA LEU A 61 10.90 3.00 0.02
C LEU A 61 12.36 2.65 -0.30
N PRO A 62 13.11 2.07 0.65
CA PRO A 62 14.46 1.59 0.42
C PRO A 62 14.41 0.18 -0.20
N TRP A 63 13.87 0.08 -1.42
CA TRP A 63 13.93 -1.16 -2.22
C TRP A 63 15.39 -1.60 -2.41
#